data_AF-A0A7S2QJU9-F1
#
_entry.id   AF-A0A7S2QJU9-F1
#
_cell.length_a   1.000
_cell.length_b   1.000
_cell.length_c   1.000
_cell.angle_alpha   90.00
_cell.angle_beta   90.00
_cell.angle_gamma   90.00
#
_symmetry.space_group_name_H-M   'P 1'
#
loop_
_entity.id
_entity.type
_entity.pdbx_description
1 polymer ?
#
loop_
_entity_poly.entity_id
_entity_poly.type
_entity_poly.pdbx_seq_one_letter_code
_entity_poly.pdbx_strand_id
1 'polypeptide(L)'
;SAHEFPNAYDKVSHLSPRAVWVPVERPQDVNADAFKDAVRLLTDWGCAHVLLKDYVKSAKADAQRFMKVEVGPDLAELACEFVAVRGRRFNRGVVFKEWVPFEHYTTRAGIVTNEWRLFFGRGELLHAVPNSHQDAACDAVPDEMLAAAARAAS
;
A
#
# COMPACT_ATOMS: atom_id res chain seq x y z
N SER A 1 13.46 -7.77 -7.84
CA SER A 1 13.55 -6.30 -7.73
C SER A 1 12.42 -5.78 -6.85
N ALA A 2 12.73 -5.13 -5.72
CA ALA A 2 11.77 -4.67 -4.70
C ALA A 2 10.89 -3.47 -5.12
N HIS A 3 11.07 -2.94 -6.33
CA HIS A 3 10.30 -1.81 -6.86
C HIS A 3 8.80 -2.08 -7.05
N GLU A 4 8.43 -3.36 -7.17
CA GLU A 4 7.03 -3.80 -7.30
C GLU A 4 6.57 -4.38 -5.96
N PHE A 5 5.39 -3.97 -5.54
CA PHE A 5 4.80 -4.33 -4.25
C PHE A 5 4.74 -5.86 -4.03
N PRO A 6 4.28 -6.69 -4.99
CA PRO A 6 4.27 -8.15 -4.82
C PRO A 6 5.65 -8.75 -4.50
N ASN A 7 6.73 -8.22 -5.08
CA ASN A 7 8.09 -8.74 -4.86
C ASN A 7 8.65 -8.40 -3.47
N ALA A 8 8.06 -7.40 -2.80
CA ALA A 8 8.47 -6.97 -1.47
C ALA A 8 7.55 -7.50 -0.36
N TYR A 9 6.29 -7.82 -0.68
CA TYR A 9 5.25 -8.08 0.32
C TYR A 9 5.57 -9.26 1.24
N ASP A 10 6.01 -10.40 0.70
CA ASP A 10 6.31 -11.60 1.51
C ASP A 10 7.35 -11.34 2.61
N LYS A 11 8.26 -10.40 2.38
CA LYS A 11 9.33 -10.05 3.32
C LYS A 11 8.83 -9.15 4.46
N VAL A 12 7.71 -8.45 4.27
CA VAL A 12 7.14 -7.47 5.22
C VAL A 12 5.71 -7.80 5.64
N SER A 13 5.14 -8.91 5.18
CA SER A 13 3.71 -9.26 5.35
C SER A 13 3.28 -9.34 6.82
N HIS A 14 4.16 -9.84 7.69
CA HIS A 14 3.96 -9.89 9.15
C HIS A 14 3.86 -8.50 9.83
N LEU A 15 4.29 -7.41 9.17
CA LEU A 15 4.27 -6.04 9.69
C LEU A 15 3.44 -5.09 8.82
N SER A 16 2.88 -5.58 7.72
CA SER A 16 2.07 -4.79 6.80
C SER A 16 0.60 -5.19 6.95
N PRO A 17 -0.35 -4.25 6.75
CA PRO A 17 -1.73 -4.62 6.50
C PRO A 17 -1.84 -5.67 5.39
N ARG A 18 -2.88 -6.50 5.49
CA ARG A 18 -3.15 -7.57 4.52
C ARG A 18 -3.28 -6.99 3.12
N ALA A 19 -2.79 -7.71 2.11
CA ALA A 19 -2.90 -7.27 0.73
C ALA A 19 -3.07 -8.44 -0.22
N VAL A 20 -3.92 -8.25 -1.22
CA VAL A 20 -4.10 -9.16 -2.35
C VAL A 20 -3.91 -8.36 -3.64
N TRP A 21 -3.44 -9.00 -4.70
CA TRP A 21 -3.27 -8.33 -5.98
C TRP A 21 -3.70 -9.20 -7.14
N VAL A 22 -4.17 -8.53 -8.19
CA VAL A 22 -4.60 -9.16 -9.44
C VAL A 22 -3.73 -8.62 -10.56
N PRO A 23 -2.93 -9.47 -11.24
CA PRO A 23 -2.23 -9.10 -12.46
C PRO A 23 -3.21 -8.69 -13.56
N VAL A 24 -2.87 -7.67 -14.33
CA VAL A 24 -3.64 -7.15 -15.46
C VAL A 24 -2.70 -7.03 -16.65
N GLU A 25 -2.72 -8.03 -17.53
CA GLU A 25 -1.84 -8.09 -18.70
C GLU A 25 -2.28 -7.15 -19.82
N ARG A 26 -3.60 -6.98 -19.99
CA ARG A 26 -4.21 -6.14 -21.03
C ARG A 26 -5.15 -5.11 -20.39
N PRO A 27 -4.62 -3.94 -19.97
CA PRO A 27 -5.40 -2.91 -19.30
C PRO A 27 -6.63 -2.44 -20.09
N GLN A 28 -6.57 -2.48 -21.42
CA GLN A 28 -7.67 -2.09 -22.31
C GLN A 28 -8.82 -3.11 -22.36
N ASP A 29 -8.58 -4.36 -21.97
CA ASP A 29 -9.55 -5.46 -22.01
C ASP A 29 -10.04 -5.85 -20.61
N VAL A 30 -9.62 -5.12 -19.57
CA VAL A 30 -9.94 -5.44 -18.17
C VAL A 30 -11.44 -5.26 -17.92
N ASN A 31 -12.02 -6.19 -17.16
CA ASN A 31 -13.40 -6.12 -16.71
C ASN A 31 -13.52 -6.65 -15.27
N ALA A 32 -14.70 -6.46 -14.67
CA ALA A 32 -14.94 -6.77 -13.27
C ALA A 32 -14.73 -8.26 -12.91
N ASP A 33 -14.88 -9.19 -13.87
CA ASP A 33 -14.69 -10.62 -13.61
C ASP A 33 -13.26 -10.93 -13.18
N ALA A 34 -12.27 -10.15 -13.66
CA ALA A 34 -10.87 -10.30 -13.28
C ALA A 34 -10.63 -10.10 -11.77
N PHE A 35 -11.51 -9.35 -11.09
CA PHE A 35 -11.34 -8.97 -9.70
C PHE A 35 -12.26 -9.73 -8.72
N LYS A 36 -13.18 -10.56 -9.20
CA LYS A 36 -14.21 -11.22 -8.36
C LYS A 36 -13.62 -12.03 -7.21
N ASP A 37 -12.57 -12.81 -7.46
CA ASP A 37 -11.96 -13.65 -6.42
C ASP A 37 -11.21 -12.82 -5.38
N ALA A 38 -10.59 -11.70 -5.78
CA ALA A 38 -10.00 -10.76 -4.84
C ALA A 38 -11.08 -10.11 -3.96
N VAL A 39 -12.21 -9.68 -4.53
CA VAL A 39 -13.34 -9.10 -3.77
C VAL A 39 -13.92 -10.10 -2.77
N ARG A 40 -14.09 -11.37 -3.17
CA ARG A 40 -14.52 -12.44 -2.25
C ARG A 40 -13.55 -12.62 -1.10
N LEU A 41 -12.25 -12.73 -1.38
CA LEU A 41 -11.22 -12.87 -0.36
C LEU A 41 -11.23 -11.68 0.64
N LEU A 42 -11.40 -10.46 0.14
CA LEU A 42 -11.49 -9.26 0.99
C LEU A 42 -12.75 -9.25 1.85
N THR A 43 -13.85 -9.80 1.34
CA THR A 43 -15.09 -9.97 2.11
C THR A 43 -14.87 -11.01 3.22
N ASP A 44 -14.23 -12.13 2.91
CA ASP A 44 -13.89 -13.18 3.88
C ASP A 44 -12.92 -12.70 4.96
N TRP A 45 -12.05 -11.74 4.62
CA TRP A 45 -11.16 -11.07 5.58
C TRP A 45 -11.90 -10.23 6.61
N GLY A 46 -13.16 -9.87 6.34
CA GLY A 46 -13.95 -8.94 7.15
C GLY A 46 -13.42 -7.51 7.15
N CYS A 47 -12.58 -7.13 6.17
CA CYS A 47 -12.07 -5.77 6.09
C CYS A 47 -13.12 -4.83 5.50
N ALA A 48 -13.41 -3.72 6.18
CA ALA A 48 -14.41 -2.75 5.72
C ALA A 48 -13.95 -1.90 4.53
N HIS A 49 -12.65 -1.59 4.48
CA HIS A 49 -12.08 -0.72 3.45
C HIS A 49 -10.73 -1.22 2.94
N VAL A 50 -10.43 -0.88 1.70
CA VAL A 50 -9.13 -1.09 1.05
C VAL A 50 -8.62 0.18 0.37
N LEU A 51 -7.32 0.23 0.16
CA LEU A 51 -6.66 1.16 -0.74
C LEU A 51 -6.32 0.43 -2.04
N LEU A 52 -6.59 1.08 -3.17
CA LEU A 52 -6.19 0.61 -4.50
C LEU A 52 -4.91 1.32 -4.96
N LYS A 53 -3.94 0.52 -5.42
CA LYS A 53 -2.73 1.02 -6.08
C LYS A 53 -2.28 0.07 -7.18
N ASP A 54 -1.45 0.54 -8.09
CA ASP A 54 -0.75 -0.35 -9.03
C ASP A 54 0.47 -0.96 -8.33
N TYR A 55 1.23 -1.82 -9.02
CA TYR A 55 2.36 -2.51 -8.38
C TYR A 55 3.45 -1.55 -7.87
N VAL A 56 3.50 -0.30 -8.35
CA VAL A 56 4.54 0.67 -7.98
C VAL A 56 3.95 1.85 -7.19
N LYS A 57 2.94 2.53 -7.74
CA LYS A 57 2.41 3.82 -7.27
C LYS A 57 0.92 3.75 -6.91
N SER A 58 0.54 4.52 -5.90
CA SER A 58 -0.85 4.89 -5.62
C SER A 58 -1.28 6.09 -6.48
N ALA A 59 -2.57 6.18 -6.86
CA ALA A 59 -3.14 7.27 -7.66
C ALA A 59 -3.38 8.59 -6.88
N LYS A 60 -2.53 8.90 -5.88
CA LYS A 60 -2.72 10.03 -4.94
C LYS A 60 -2.94 11.39 -5.61
N ALA A 61 -2.31 11.62 -6.76
CA ALA A 61 -2.44 12.87 -7.51
C ALA A 61 -3.69 12.94 -8.39
N ASP A 62 -4.25 11.78 -8.76
CA ASP A 62 -5.28 11.68 -9.79
C ASP A 62 -6.66 11.43 -9.19
N ALA A 63 -6.76 10.77 -8.03
CA ALA A 63 -8.05 10.47 -7.40
C ALA A 63 -7.91 9.98 -5.94
N GLN A 64 -8.30 10.81 -4.97
CA GLN A 64 -8.34 10.42 -3.55
C GLN A 64 -9.34 9.28 -3.26
N ARG A 65 -10.37 9.10 -4.08
CA ARG A 65 -11.38 8.03 -3.88
C ARG A 65 -10.79 6.62 -3.84
N PHE A 66 -9.62 6.39 -4.45
CA PHE A 66 -8.96 5.08 -4.42
C PHE A 66 -8.15 4.82 -3.14
N MET A 67 -8.02 5.82 -2.27
CA MET A 67 -7.20 5.72 -1.05
C MET A 67 -7.94 5.07 0.12
N LYS A 68 -9.28 5.06 0.08
CA LYS A 68 -10.14 4.41 1.06
C LYS A 68 -11.47 4.06 0.37
N VAL A 69 -11.55 2.81 -0.07
CA VAL A 69 -12.65 2.25 -0.84
C VAL A 69 -13.38 1.23 0.02
N GLU A 70 -14.71 1.26 0.05
CA GLU A 70 -15.50 0.24 0.74
C GLU A 70 -15.37 -1.12 0.06
N VAL A 71 -15.24 -2.18 0.86
CA VAL A 71 -15.29 -3.56 0.35
C VAL A 71 -16.75 -3.94 0.16
N GLY A 72 -17.14 -4.14 -1.10
CA GLY A 72 -18.53 -4.39 -1.47
C GLY A 72 -18.69 -4.75 -2.95
N PRO A 73 -19.94 -4.84 -3.43
CA PRO A 73 -20.25 -5.29 -4.78
C PRO A 73 -19.61 -4.44 -5.88
N ASP A 74 -19.39 -3.15 -5.62
CA ASP A 74 -18.86 -2.20 -6.61
C ASP A 74 -17.32 -2.19 -6.70
N LEU A 75 -16.63 -2.88 -5.79
CA LEU A 75 -15.17 -2.85 -5.69
C LEU A 75 -14.47 -3.35 -6.97
N ALA A 76 -15.06 -4.35 -7.64
CA ALA A 76 -14.52 -4.89 -8.89
C ALA A 76 -14.59 -3.87 -10.03
N GLU A 77 -15.71 -3.16 -10.17
CA GLU A 77 -15.88 -2.10 -11.17
C GLU A 77 -14.96 -0.92 -10.88
N LEU A 78 -14.83 -0.55 -9.61
CA LEU A 78 -13.92 0.52 -9.21
C LEU A 78 -12.44 0.17 -9.45
N ALA A 79 -12.07 -1.11 -9.41
CA ALA A 79 -10.76 -1.58 -9.81
C ALA A 79 -10.54 -1.45 -11.33
N CYS A 80 -11.54 -1.73 -12.17
CA CYS A 80 -11.49 -1.43 -13.61
C CYS A 80 -11.30 0.06 -13.86
N GLU A 81 -12.06 0.90 -13.15
CA GLU A 81 -11.96 2.36 -13.25
C GLU A 81 -10.56 2.84 -12.81
N PHE A 82 -9.99 2.25 -11.76
CA PHE A 82 -8.61 2.52 -11.36
C PHE A 82 -7.62 2.25 -12.49
N VAL A 83 -7.72 1.10 -13.16
CA VAL A 83 -6.86 0.76 -14.31
C VAL A 83 -7.00 1.80 -15.42
N ALA A 84 -8.24 2.19 -15.76
CA ALA A 84 -8.53 3.18 -16.79
C ALA A 84 -7.95 4.56 -16.45
N VAL A 85 -8.14 5.04 -15.22
CA VAL A 85 -7.62 6.34 -14.74
C VAL A 85 -6.09 6.37 -14.75
N ARG A 86 -5.44 5.26 -14.38
CA ARG A 86 -3.98 5.15 -14.47
C ARG A 86 -3.50 5.17 -15.92
N GLY A 87 -4.25 4.56 -16.84
CA GLY A 87 -4.01 4.60 -18.28
C GLY A 87 -2.56 4.23 -18.61
N ARG A 88 -1.85 5.11 -19.33
CA ARG A 88 -0.43 4.90 -19.70
C ARG A 88 0.53 4.81 -18.51
N ARG A 89 0.12 5.26 -17.32
CA ARG A 89 0.90 5.16 -16.07
C ARG A 89 0.59 3.88 -15.28
N PHE A 90 -0.35 3.06 -15.73
CA PHE A 90 -0.70 1.81 -15.07
C PHE A 90 0.47 0.83 -15.08
N ASN A 91 0.70 0.14 -13.95
CA ASN A 91 1.79 -0.80 -13.80
C ASN A 91 1.28 -2.18 -13.36
N ARG A 92 1.24 -3.10 -14.33
CA ARG A 92 1.09 -4.57 -14.25
C ARG A 92 -0.14 -5.16 -13.54
N GLY A 93 -0.71 -4.53 -12.52
CA GLY A 93 -1.82 -5.11 -11.77
C GLY A 93 -2.36 -4.17 -10.71
N VAL A 94 -3.49 -4.57 -10.11
CA VAL A 94 -4.16 -3.83 -9.03
C VAL A 94 -3.85 -4.52 -7.71
N VAL A 95 -3.38 -3.75 -6.73
CA VAL A 95 -3.21 -4.17 -5.35
C VAL A 95 -4.37 -3.62 -4.54
N PHE A 96 -5.05 -4.51 -3.83
CA PHE A 96 -6.04 -4.22 -2.81
C PHE A 96 -5.35 -4.39 -1.46
N LYS A 97 -4.98 -3.27 -0.84
CA LYS A 97 -4.35 -3.27 0.47
C LYS A 97 -5.38 -2.90 1.53
N GLU A 98 -5.50 -3.71 2.58
CA GLU A 98 -6.36 -3.41 3.73
C GLU A 98 -6.09 -1.99 4.23
N TRP A 99 -7.15 -1.20 4.34
CA TRP A 99 -7.05 0.14 4.87
C TRP A 99 -7.08 0.06 6.39
N VAL A 100 -6.03 0.59 7.01
CA VAL A 100 -5.95 0.76 8.46
C VAL A 100 -5.81 2.24 8.78
N PRO A 101 -6.40 2.73 9.88
CA PRO A 101 -6.11 4.08 10.36
C PRO A 101 -4.61 4.18 10.66
N PHE A 102 -4.01 5.32 10.31
CA PHE A 102 -2.63 5.57 10.73
C PHE A 102 -2.55 5.76 12.24
N GLU A 103 -1.43 5.32 12.81
CA GLU A 103 -1.06 5.71 14.16
C GLU A 103 -0.62 7.17 14.18
N HIS A 104 -0.97 7.86 15.27
CA HIS A 104 -0.65 9.27 15.45
C HIS A 104 -0.02 9.50 16.82
N TYR A 105 0.95 10.41 16.87
CA TYR A 105 1.50 10.91 18.12
C TYR A 105 0.91 12.28 18.45
N THR A 106 0.67 12.53 19.73
CA THR A 106 0.33 13.87 20.22
C THR A 106 1.62 14.56 20.66
N THR A 107 2.04 15.59 19.93
CA THR A 107 3.23 16.40 20.24
C THR A 107 2.84 17.76 20.78
N ARG A 108 3.83 18.54 21.24
CA ARG A 108 3.61 19.95 21.63
C ARG A 108 3.15 20.82 20.45
N ALA A 109 3.50 20.43 19.21
CA ALA A 109 3.12 21.14 17.99
C ALA A 109 1.79 20.65 17.39
N GLY A 110 1.15 19.64 17.98
CA GLY A 110 -0.11 19.05 17.52
C GLY A 110 -0.02 17.56 17.23
N ILE A 111 -1.05 17.03 16.56
CA ILE A 111 -1.12 15.62 16.17
C ILE A 111 -0.26 15.40 14.92
N VAL A 112 0.68 14.46 14.98
CA VAL A 112 1.55 14.08 13.86
C VAL A 112 1.34 12.62 13.51
N THR A 113 1.25 12.32 12.21
CA THR A 113 1.16 10.94 11.73
C THR A 113 2.49 10.22 11.94
N ASN A 114 2.45 9.01 12.50
CA ASN A 114 3.60 8.13 12.67
C ASN A 114 3.99 7.52 11.31
N GLU A 115 4.80 8.24 10.54
CA GLU A 115 5.28 7.83 9.23
C GLU A 115 6.80 8.03 9.13
N TRP A 116 7.51 7.01 8.67
CA TRP A 116 8.96 7.00 8.56
C TRP A 116 9.42 6.65 7.15
N ARG A 117 10.58 7.18 6.75
CA ARG A 117 11.28 6.88 5.51
C ARG A 117 12.63 6.24 5.83
N LEU A 118 12.80 5.03 5.34
CA LEU A 118 14.01 4.24 5.52
C LEU A 118 14.79 4.20 4.20
N PHE A 119 16.10 4.41 4.27
CA PHE A 119 17.03 4.36 3.15
C PHE A 119 18.00 3.20 3.35
N PHE A 120 18.07 2.31 2.37
CA PHE A 120 18.95 1.13 2.43
C PHE A 120 19.94 1.12 1.27
N GLY A 121 21.14 0.61 1.52
CA GLY A 121 22.17 0.34 0.52
C GLY A 121 22.81 -1.01 0.78
N ARG A 122 22.79 -1.91 -0.21
CA ARG A 122 23.34 -3.28 -0.09
C ARG A 122 22.80 -4.06 1.12
N GLY A 123 21.52 -3.87 1.44
CA GLY A 123 20.86 -4.51 2.58
C GLY A 123 21.09 -3.83 3.94
N GLU A 124 21.94 -2.80 4.02
CA GLU A 124 22.21 -2.06 5.24
C GLU A 124 21.40 -0.77 5.33
N LEU A 125 20.90 -0.44 6.53
CA LEU A 125 20.20 0.82 6.79
C LEU A 125 21.21 1.98 6.77
N LEU A 126 21.01 2.92 5.85
CA LEU A 126 21.82 4.13 5.74
C LEU A 126 21.22 5.27 6.58
N HIS A 127 19.91 5.46 6.47
CA HIS A 127 19.19 6.52 7.19
C HIS A 127 17.75 6.09 7.50
N ALA A 128 17.25 6.51 8.67
CA ALA A 128 15.84 6.48 9.03
C ALA A 128 15.42 7.90 9.41
N VAL A 129 14.43 8.46 8.70
CA VAL A 129 13.96 9.83 8.94
C VAL A 129 12.44 9.86 9.01
N PRO A 130 11.84 10.72 9.83
CA PRO A 130 10.39 10.90 9.84
C PRO A 130 9.90 11.49 8.50
N ASN A 131 8.72 11.06 8.04
CA ASN A 131 8.13 11.48 6.77
C ASN A 131 7.20 12.72 6.89
N SER A 132 7.01 13.22 8.10
CA SER A 132 6.25 14.41 8.48
C SER A 132 7.06 15.24 9.50
N HIS A 133 6.63 16.45 9.89
CA HIS A 133 7.31 17.30 10.89
C HIS A 133 7.24 16.71 12.32
N GLN A 134 7.59 15.43 12.49
CA GLN A 134 7.75 14.80 13.80
C GLN A 134 8.88 15.49 14.55
N ASP A 135 8.63 15.82 15.82
CA ASP A 135 9.67 16.33 16.71
C ASP A 135 10.49 15.17 17.31
N ALA A 136 11.54 15.51 18.05
CA ALA A 136 12.42 14.53 18.69
C ALA A 136 11.74 13.68 19.79
N ALA A 137 10.45 13.90 20.08
CA ALA A 137 9.70 13.15 21.08
C ALA A 137 8.95 11.93 20.49
N CYS A 138 9.04 11.69 19.19
CA CYS A 138 8.45 10.52 18.54
C CYS A 138 9.31 9.26 18.76
N ASP A 139 8.66 8.12 19.02
CA ASP A 139 9.34 6.84 19.20
C ASP A 139 10.07 6.41 17.91
N ALA A 140 11.25 5.81 18.08
CA ALA A 140 12.04 5.28 16.97
C ALA A 140 11.28 4.16 16.22
N VAL A 141 11.68 3.92 14.97
CA VAL A 141 11.16 2.80 14.17
C VAL A 141 11.46 1.47 14.90
N PRO A 142 10.47 0.59 15.11
CA PRO A 142 10.70 -0.71 15.75
C PRO A 142 11.77 -1.54 15.03
N ASP A 143 12.66 -2.19 15.79
CA ASP A 143 13.76 -3.00 15.24
C ASP A 143 13.29 -4.10 14.28
N GLU A 144 12.13 -4.71 14.56
CA GLU A 144 11.52 -5.71 13.68
C GLU A 144 11.20 -5.14 12.29
N MET A 145 10.75 -3.89 12.22
CA MET A 145 10.45 -3.18 10.97
C MET A 145 11.74 -2.86 10.21
N LEU A 146 12.79 -2.45 10.91
CA LEU A 146 14.10 -2.23 10.31
C LEU A 146 14.66 -3.52 9.70
N ALA A 147 14.57 -4.64 10.43
CA ALA A 147 15.03 -5.93 9.95
C ALA A 147 14.21 -6.44 8.74
N ALA A 148 12.88 -6.28 8.76
CA ALA A 148 12.04 -6.65 7.63
C ALA A 148 12.31 -5.80 6.38
N ALA A 149 12.47 -4.49 6.55
CA ALA A 149 12.80 -3.57 5.47
C ALA A 149 14.19 -3.82 4.88
N ALA A 150 15.18 -4.17 5.70
CA ALA A 150 16.51 -4.59 5.24
C ALA A 150 16.46 -5.84 4.35
N ARG A 151 15.70 -6.87 4.77
CA ARG A 151 15.46 -8.06 3.94
C ARG A 151 14.75 -7.70 2.64
N ALA A 152 13.80 -6.78 2.67
CA ALA A 152 13.09 -6.29 1.49
C ALA A 152 14.02 -5.56 0.49
N ALA A 153 14.99 -4.81 0.99
CA ALA A 153 15.95 -4.05 0.22
C ALA A 153 17.14 -4.87 -0.34
N SER A 154 17.32 -6.10 0.14
CA SER A 154 18.31 -7.08 -0.34
C SER A 154 17.78 -7.87 -1.54
#